data_AF-A0A4Q9MR69-F1
#
_entry.id   AF-A0A4Q9MR69-F1
#
_cell.length_a   1.000
_cell.length_b   1.000
_cell.length_c   1.000
_cell.angle_alpha   90.00
_cell.angle_beta   90.00
_cell.angle_gamma   90.00
#
_symmetry.space_group_name_H-M   'P 1'
#
loop_
_entity.id
_entity.type
_entity.pdbx_description
1 polymer ?
#
loop_
_entity_poly.entity_id
_entity_poly.type
_entity_poly.pdbx_seq_one_letter_code
_entity_poly.pdbx_strand_id
1 'polypeptide(L)'
;MSLASYMLRDGTLFFLTNLIFNVAQIYLFTTQAFSIATISVTLGSVLTSRFILNLRLVGHENPLASGPSTVSANDLGSDARVTTLAFANIGATLEFDGDTEYDVGEVEDGEMNLSENTCEEMRAIELFSFKMPDNVSFYENQKVLFSIRHATLYSYNRQPALEDMWIETSSHLVANPFVSLLPGFDNGDGEKGLDIGLRYFSGCTVRSPNIDRALYIWESITDEDHEWHAEGVTDSLLARAYSCLAYAYFELHERARKGKAVERDDTLPSYHLLPTHRPDENLANDLLYLSAVYANASAAYGLTSSAVLYTDSPMDLWRVEEARTKEWQEEQRKKHAKAAKAPNAYVCATPGCGVQGNQKKALMRCAGRCPTERKPHYCSKECQKRDWKEHKLLCKPDDELKGEAPSGVPKAAVVDAPKLAADETNNIEWDVEMTKPSDGAERAIVIDIPGEEPLRLESRSLTPAVLRWMKGKAVEKAMGPDSR
;
A
#
# COMPACT_ATOMS: atom_id res chain seq x y z
N MET A 1 19.36 -25.30 9.45
CA MET A 1 20.03 -24.20 8.71
C MET A 1 19.77 -24.42 7.23
N SER A 2 19.21 -23.44 6.53
CA SER A 2 18.90 -23.57 5.10
C SER A 2 20.17 -23.44 4.25
N LEU A 3 20.17 -24.05 3.06
CA LEU A 3 21.23 -23.93 2.05
C LEU A 3 21.58 -22.46 1.75
N ALA A 4 20.57 -21.58 1.78
CA ALA A 4 20.71 -20.14 1.62
C ALA A 4 21.65 -19.52 2.68
N SER A 5 21.63 -20.01 3.92
CA SER A 5 22.49 -19.51 5.00
C SER A 5 23.96 -19.90 4.80
N TYR A 6 24.24 -21.03 4.13
CA TYR A 6 25.61 -21.42 3.76
C TYR A 6 26.11 -20.66 2.53
N MET A 7 25.23 -20.40 1.56
CA MET A 7 25.58 -19.65 0.34
C MET A 7 25.92 -18.17 0.60
N LEU A 8 25.34 -17.59 1.66
CA LEU A 8 25.52 -16.17 2.00
C LEU A 8 26.71 -15.90 2.94
N ARG A 9 27.26 -16.95 3.59
CA ARG A 9 28.39 -16.81 4.52
C ARG A 9 29.76 -16.75 3.83
N ASP A 10 29.86 -17.35 2.65
CA ASP A 10 31.11 -17.46 1.91
C ASP A 10 30.90 -16.81 0.54
N GLY A 11 31.45 -15.61 0.32
CA GLY A 11 31.28 -14.85 -0.93
C GLY A 11 31.66 -15.66 -2.18
N THR A 12 32.50 -16.67 -2.01
CA THR A 12 32.89 -17.66 -3.01
C THR A 12 31.70 -18.50 -3.50
N LEU A 13 30.81 -18.94 -2.61
CA LEU A 13 29.61 -19.73 -2.96
C LEU A 13 28.58 -18.86 -3.69
N PHE A 14 28.42 -17.61 -3.29
CA PHE A 14 27.57 -16.65 -4.00
C PHE A 14 28.07 -16.40 -5.42
N PHE A 15 29.39 -16.20 -5.58
CA PHE A 15 30.01 -16.05 -6.90
C PHE A 15 29.81 -17.30 -7.77
N LEU A 16 30.04 -18.49 -7.21
CA LEU A 16 29.87 -19.76 -7.94
C LEU A 16 28.42 -19.97 -8.37
N THR A 17 27.45 -19.60 -7.52
CA THR A 17 26.02 -19.71 -7.82
C THR A 17 25.62 -18.78 -8.95
N ASN A 18 26.06 -17.52 -8.92
CA ASN A 18 25.83 -16.59 -10.01
C ASN A 18 26.53 -17.02 -11.30
N LEU A 19 27.73 -17.59 -11.20
CA LEU A 19 28.45 -18.11 -12.37
C LEU A 19 27.67 -19.27 -13.01
N ILE A 20 27.16 -20.21 -12.22
CA ILE A 20 26.32 -21.32 -12.70
C ILE A 20 25.04 -20.79 -13.36
N PHE A 21 24.36 -19.82 -12.74
CA PHE A 21 23.16 -19.21 -13.31
C PHE A 21 23.44 -18.51 -14.65
N ASN A 22 24.52 -17.74 -14.75
CA ASN A 22 24.91 -17.06 -15.99
C ASN A 22 25.28 -18.07 -17.10
N VAL A 23 26.00 -19.14 -16.76
CA VAL A 23 26.34 -20.21 -17.71
C VAL A 23 25.06 -20.94 -18.18
N ALA A 24 24.15 -21.26 -17.28
CA ALA A 24 22.86 -21.87 -17.61
C ALA A 24 22.01 -20.95 -18.50
N GLN A 25 22.02 -19.64 -18.25
CA GLN A 25 21.32 -18.65 -19.07
C GLN A 25 21.89 -18.56 -20.49
N ILE A 26 23.22 -18.57 -20.64
CA ILE A 26 23.87 -18.60 -21.96
C ILE A 26 23.53 -19.90 -22.71
N TYR A 27 23.54 -21.05 -22.01
CA TYR A 27 23.18 -22.34 -22.60
C TYR A 27 21.70 -22.41 -23.03
N LEU A 28 20.78 -21.87 -22.22
CA LEU A 28 19.35 -21.85 -22.54
C LEU A 28 19.03 -20.86 -23.66
N PHE A 29 19.71 -19.70 -23.68
CA PHE A 29 19.61 -18.73 -24.78
C PHE A 29 20.09 -19.31 -26.11
N THR A 30 21.19 -20.07 -26.10
CA THR A 30 21.75 -20.69 -27.31
C THR A 30 20.94 -21.89 -27.81
N THR A 31 20.16 -22.55 -26.94
CA THR A 31 19.33 -23.72 -27.32
C THR A 31 17.89 -23.36 -27.72
N GLN A 32 17.51 -22.07 -27.72
CA GLN A 32 16.16 -21.57 -28.05
C GLN A 32 15.01 -22.23 -27.26
N ALA A 33 15.31 -22.85 -26.13
CA ALA A 33 14.32 -23.47 -25.27
C ALA A 33 13.87 -22.45 -24.20
N PHE A 34 12.68 -21.89 -24.39
CA PHE A 34 11.95 -21.00 -23.46
C PHE A 34 12.44 -19.55 -23.29
N SER A 35 11.47 -18.63 -23.20
CA SER A 35 11.64 -17.23 -22.80
C SER A 35 11.81 -17.11 -21.28
N ILE A 36 13.04 -17.27 -20.79
CA ILE A 36 13.41 -17.18 -19.36
C ILE A 36 13.74 -15.72 -18.95
N ALA A 37 13.61 -14.76 -19.88
CA ALA A 37 13.97 -13.36 -19.65
C ALA A 37 13.32 -12.77 -18.39
N THR A 38 12.06 -13.10 -18.11
CA THR A 38 11.35 -12.59 -16.93
C THR A 38 11.89 -13.16 -15.63
N ILE A 39 12.12 -14.47 -15.53
CA ILE A 39 12.61 -15.12 -14.30
C ILE A 39 14.06 -14.68 -14.00
N SER A 40 14.89 -14.51 -15.03
CA SER A 40 16.29 -14.06 -14.85
C SER A 40 16.37 -12.63 -14.31
N VAL A 41 15.52 -11.71 -14.80
CA VAL A 41 15.48 -10.33 -14.31
C VAL A 41 15.02 -10.28 -12.86
N THR A 42 13.96 -11.03 -12.49
CA THR A 42 13.44 -11.01 -11.12
C THR A 42 14.38 -11.71 -10.13
N LEU A 43 15.03 -12.82 -10.52
CA LEU A 43 15.94 -13.53 -9.62
C LEU A 43 17.28 -12.77 -9.49
N GLY A 44 17.75 -12.16 -10.58
CA GLY A 44 18.97 -11.35 -10.59
C GLY A 44 18.84 -10.10 -9.72
N SER A 45 17.70 -9.42 -9.73
CA SER A 45 17.45 -8.25 -8.88
C SER A 45 17.41 -8.66 -7.40
N VAL A 46 16.71 -9.73 -7.05
CA VAL A 46 16.62 -10.25 -5.67
C VAL A 46 17.99 -10.68 -5.12
N LEU A 47 18.80 -11.37 -5.92
CA LEU A 47 20.14 -11.82 -5.52
C LEU A 47 21.12 -10.65 -5.38
N THR A 48 21.05 -9.65 -6.26
CA THR A 48 21.91 -8.46 -6.22
C THR A 48 21.57 -7.59 -5.01
N SER A 49 20.28 -7.36 -4.75
CA SER A 49 19.83 -6.63 -3.56
C SER A 49 20.27 -7.31 -2.26
N ARG A 50 20.18 -8.64 -2.17
CA ARG A 50 20.67 -9.38 -0.99
C ARG A 50 22.19 -9.38 -0.83
N PHE A 51 22.93 -9.40 -1.94
CA PHE A 51 24.40 -9.29 -1.90
C PHE A 51 24.86 -7.93 -1.40
N ILE A 52 24.26 -6.84 -1.88
CA ILE A 52 24.56 -5.48 -1.43
C ILE A 52 24.24 -5.33 0.07
N LEU A 53 23.14 -5.92 0.54
CA LEU A 53 22.77 -5.92 1.97
C LEU A 53 23.80 -6.68 2.84
N ASN A 54 24.30 -7.83 2.37
CA ASN A 54 25.31 -8.59 3.13
C ASN A 54 26.69 -7.93 3.12
N LEU A 55 27.09 -7.26 2.04
CA LEU A 55 28.34 -6.48 2.03
C LEU A 55 28.29 -5.34 3.06
N ARG A 56 27.13 -4.73 3.30
CA ARG A 56 26.95 -3.70 4.33
C ARG A 56 27.05 -4.25 5.76
N LEU A 57 26.62 -5.51 5.98
CA LEU A 57 26.71 -6.16 7.29
C LEU A 57 28.15 -6.53 7.68
N VAL A 58 28.98 -6.91 6.70
CA VAL A 58 30.40 -7.25 6.94
C VAL A 58 31.23 -6.01 7.33
N GLY A 59 30.77 -4.80 7.00
CA GLY A 59 31.43 -3.54 7.38
C GLY A 59 31.26 -3.13 8.85
N HIS A 60 30.41 -3.81 9.63
CA HIS A 60 30.07 -3.41 11.00
C HIS A 60 30.68 -4.27 12.11
N GLU A 61 31.48 -5.30 11.79
CA GLU A 61 32.24 -6.02 12.82
C GLU A 61 33.52 -5.26 13.20
N ASN A 62 33.40 -4.41 14.23
CA ASN A 62 34.55 -3.78 14.89
C ASN A 62 35.50 -4.83 15.50
N PRO A 63 36.80 -4.83 15.15
CA PRO A 63 37.78 -5.72 15.75
C PRO A 63 38.37 -5.05 17.00
N LEU A 64 37.70 -5.16 18.15
CA LEU A 64 38.28 -4.76 19.43
C LEU A 64 37.98 -5.78 20.53
N ALA A 65 38.80 -6.84 20.58
CA ALA A 65 39.16 -7.51 21.82
C ALA A 65 40.33 -8.50 21.60
N SER A 66 41.56 -8.11 21.96
CA SER A 66 42.44 -8.86 22.88
C SER A 66 43.90 -8.35 22.84
N GLY A 67 44.42 -7.87 23.97
CA GLY A 67 45.87 -7.77 24.21
C GLY A 67 46.31 -6.60 25.11
N PRO A 68 46.85 -6.86 26.33
CA PRO A 68 47.28 -5.82 27.27
C PRO A 68 48.81 -5.60 27.24
N SER A 69 49.27 -4.34 27.37
CA SER A 69 50.60 -3.88 27.89
C SER A 69 50.65 -2.34 27.81
N THR A 70 50.46 -1.59 28.90
CA THR A 70 51.46 -1.01 29.83
C THR A 70 52.44 0.05 29.27
N VAL A 71 52.51 1.18 30.01
CA VAL A 71 53.52 2.29 30.06
C VAL A 71 53.17 3.53 29.19
N SER A 72 52.59 4.61 29.77
CA SER A 72 53.21 5.81 30.41
C SER A 72 53.71 6.86 29.39
N ALA A 73 53.53 8.19 29.45
CA ALA A 73 52.76 9.15 30.25
C ALA A 73 52.81 10.52 29.52
N ASN A 74 51.91 11.44 29.92
CA ASN A 74 51.82 12.89 29.58
C ASN A 74 51.29 13.16 28.15
N ASP A 75 50.32 14.05 27.89
CA ASP A 75 50.12 15.37 28.46
C ASP A 75 48.71 15.92 28.16
N LEU A 76 48.20 16.76 29.06
CA LEU A 76 47.14 17.79 28.93
C LEU A 76 45.79 17.52 28.21
N GLY A 77 44.70 17.64 28.99
CA GLY A 77 43.59 18.54 28.62
C GLY A 77 42.25 17.92 28.22
N SER A 78 41.43 17.61 29.23
CA SER A 78 39.97 17.90 29.37
C SER A 78 39.05 18.03 28.13
N ASP A 79 37.80 17.57 28.11
CA ASP A 79 37.00 16.61 28.90
C ASP A 79 35.67 16.54 28.11
N ALA A 80 35.38 15.45 27.40
CA ALA A 80 34.08 15.23 26.77
C ALA A 80 33.49 13.93 27.31
N ARG A 81 32.55 14.08 28.25
CA ARG A 81 31.79 12.98 28.85
C ARG A 81 30.80 12.42 27.83
N VAL A 82 31.08 11.23 27.32
CA VAL A 82 30.08 10.37 26.68
C VAL A 82 29.32 9.67 27.80
N THR A 83 28.03 9.97 27.93
CA THR A 83 27.14 9.28 28.86
C THR A 83 26.42 8.17 28.10
N THR A 84 26.91 6.94 28.27
CA THR A 84 26.28 5.72 27.77
C THR A 84 25.02 5.44 28.57
N LEU A 85 23.86 5.45 27.90
CA LEU A 85 22.55 5.10 28.46
C LEU A 85 22.52 3.63 28.91
N ALA A 86 22.19 3.43 30.19
CA ALA A 86 21.88 2.13 30.76
C ALA A 86 20.42 1.77 30.47
N PHE A 87 20.18 0.78 29.60
CA PHE A 87 18.91 0.08 29.52
C PHE A 87 18.99 -1.19 30.36
N ALA A 88 18.36 -1.17 31.53
CA ALA A 88 18.12 -2.36 32.34
C ALA A 88 16.79 -2.21 33.10
N ASN A 89 15.70 -2.68 32.51
CA ASN A 89 14.61 -3.43 33.18
C ASN A 89 13.41 -3.62 32.22
N ILE A 90 13.27 -4.81 31.64
CA ILE A 90 11.99 -5.28 31.11
C ILE A 90 11.79 -6.69 31.67
N GLY A 91 11.03 -6.76 32.76
CA GLY A 91 10.77 -7.99 33.49
C GLY A 91 9.77 -7.74 34.62
N ALA A 92 8.54 -7.36 34.27
CA ALA A 92 7.41 -7.41 35.19
C ALA A 92 6.11 -7.69 34.41
N THR A 93 5.31 -8.60 34.96
CA THR A 93 3.99 -9.04 34.48
C THR A 93 2.93 -7.98 34.77
N LEU A 94 2.14 -7.60 33.76
CA LEU A 94 1.00 -6.69 33.92
C LEU A 94 -0.27 -7.48 34.26
N GLU A 95 -0.78 -7.27 35.47
CA GLU A 95 -2.17 -7.52 35.84
C GLU A 95 -3.00 -6.28 35.44
N PHE A 96 -4.18 -6.52 34.88
CA PHE A 96 -5.06 -5.50 34.30
C PHE A 96 -6.27 -5.35 35.23
N ASP A 97 -6.43 -4.18 35.85
CA ASP A 97 -7.66 -3.81 36.55
C ASP A 97 -7.89 -2.30 36.45
N GLY A 98 -9.14 -1.94 36.19
CA GLY A 98 -9.78 -0.76 36.78
C GLY A 98 -9.74 0.56 36.01
N ASP A 99 -10.81 0.80 35.26
CA ASP A 99 -11.52 2.07 35.03
C ASP A 99 -10.87 3.37 35.55
N THR A 100 -10.54 4.29 34.62
CA THR A 100 -10.42 5.71 34.93
C THR A 100 -11.13 6.59 33.89
N GLU A 101 -12.08 7.35 34.42
CA GLU A 101 -12.79 8.48 33.83
C GLU A 101 -11.79 9.63 33.59
N TYR A 102 -11.69 10.12 32.36
CA TYR A 102 -10.80 11.24 32.00
C TYR A 102 -11.58 12.55 31.91
N ASP A 103 -11.18 13.47 32.77
CA ASP A 103 -11.59 14.87 32.83
C ASP A 103 -10.91 15.65 31.69
N VAL A 104 -11.68 16.44 30.94
CA VAL A 104 -11.23 17.18 29.75
C VAL A 104 -10.90 18.61 30.17
N GLY A 105 -9.62 18.91 30.33
CA GLY A 105 -9.13 20.28 30.50
C GLY A 105 -9.06 21.02 29.16
N GLU A 106 -9.57 22.25 29.16
CA GLU A 106 -9.44 23.21 28.05
C GLU A 106 -7.96 23.56 27.79
N VAL A 107 -7.55 23.50 26.53
CA VAL A 107 -6.21 23.88 26.06
C VAL A 107 -6.34 25.23 25.35
N GLU A 108 -5.59 26.22 25.82
CA GLU A 108 -5.47 27.55 25.19
C GLU A 108 -4.70 27.46 23.86
N ASP A 109 -5.23 28.14 22.84
CA ASP A 109 -4.70 28.20 21.48
C ASP A 109 -3.41 29.03 21.40
N GLY A 110 -2.28 28.36 21.24
CA GLY A 110 -1.00 28.99 20.90
C GLY A 110 -0.74 28.96 19.40
N GLU A 111 -0.56 30.15 18.78
CA GLU A 111 -0.14 30.29 17.38
C GLU A 111 1.17 29.51 17.12
N MET A 112 1.08 28.51 16.24
CA MET A 112 2.14 27.53 15.99
C MET A 112 3.04 27.96 14.82
N ASN A 113 4.29 28.28 15.11
CA ASN A 113 5.33 28.53 14.11
C ASN A 113 5.59 27.29 13.25
N LEU A 114 5.14 27.33 11.99
CA LEU A 114 5.36 26.32 10.97
C LEU A 114 6.78 26.44 10.39
N SER A 115 7.83 25.95 11.08
CA SER A 115 9.13 25.74 10.41
C SER A 115 10.14 24.78 11.05
N GLU A 116 9.95 24.23 12.25
CA GLU A 116 11.14 23.75 12.97
C GLU A 116 11.58 22.27 12.84
N ASN A 117 10.91 21.36 12.11
CA ASN A 117 11.28 19.94 12.19
C ASN A 117 11.06 19.10 10.92
N THR A 118 11.82 19.39 9.85
CA THR A 118 12.02 18.48 8.71
C THR A 118 13.44 17.90 8.72
N CYS A 119 13.52 16.56 8.68
CA CYS A 119 14.65 15.65 8.42
C CYS A 119 16.10 16.12 8.76
N GLU A 120 16.75 15.47 9.74
CA GLU A 120 18.10 15.82 10.22
C GLU A 120 19.21 15.77 9.15
N GLU A 121 19.08 14.99 8.06
CA GLU A 121 20.03 15.07 6.93
C GLU A 121 19.82 16.29 6.04
N MET A 122 18.60 16.86 5.98
CA MET A 122 18.37 18.14 5.30
C MET A 122 18.88 19.34 6.13
N ARG A 123 19.16 19.17 7.43
CA ARG A 123 19.92 20.17 8.21
C ARG A 123 21.37 20.30 7.75
N ALA A 124 21.92 19.36 6.97
CA ALA A 124 23.27 19.51 6.41
C ALA A 124 23.38 20.74 5.47
N ILE A 125 22.26 21.21 4.89
CA ILE A 125 22.23 22.44 4.09
C ILE A 125 22.36 23.70 4.97
N GLU A 126 22.02 23.63 6.27
CA GLU A 126 22.12 24.78 7.20
C GLU A 126 23.56 25.16 7.56
N LEU A 127 24.55 24.30 7.24
CA LEU A 127 25.96 24.54 7.52
C LEU A 127 26.74 25.21 6.39
N PHE A 128 26.12 25.50 5.24
CA PHE A 128 26.78 26.21 4.17
C PHE A 128 26.51 27.71 4.24
N SER A 129 27.49 28.49 4.69
CA SER A 129 27.49 29.95 4.60
C SER A 129 27.77 30.39 3.16
N PHE A 130 26.75 30.26 2.32
CA PHE A 130 26.86 30.71 0.94
C PHE A 130 26.77 32.25 0.87
N LYS A 131 27.77 32.90 0.25
CA LYS A 131 27.73 34.36 0.00
C LYS A 131 26.85 34.62 -1.22
N MET A 132 25.58 34.97 -0.97
CA MET A 132 24.65 35.31 -2.04
C MET A 132 25.14 36.54 -2.82
N PRO A 133 25.08 36.53 -4.16
CA PRO A 133 25.31 37.73 -4.95
C PRO A 133 24.28 38.82 -4.62
N ASP A 134 24.73 40.08 -4.54
CA ASP A 134 23.90 41.23 -4.14
C ASP A 134 22.70 41.50 -5.08
N ASN A 135 22.71 40.92 -6.28
CA ASN A 135 21.68 41.09 -7.31
C ASN A 135 20.58 40.02 -7.31
N VAL A 136 20.59 39.08 -6.35
CA VAL A 136 19.62 37.98 -6.29
C VAL A 136 18.46 38.36 -5.38
N SER A 137 17.23 38.29 -5.89
CA SER A 137 16.03 38.57 -5.10
C SER A 137 15.77 37.47 -4.08
N PHE A 138 15.35 37.84 -2.87
CA PHE A 138 14.98 36.90 -1.82
C PHE A 138 13.47 36.86 -1.65
N TYR A 139 12.90 35.66 -1.57
CA TYR A 139 11.47 35.45 -1.33
C TYR A 139 11.24 34.71 -0.02
N GLU A 140 10.13 35.02 0.63
CA GLU A 140 9.65 34.24 1.77
C GLU A 140 9.45 32.78 1.36
N ASN A 141 9.87 31.85 2.22
CA ASN A 141 9.85 30.40 1.99
C ASN A 141 10.66 29.90 0.77
N GLN A 142 11.50 30.74 0.15
CA GLN A 142 12.34 30.32 -0.97
C GLN A 142 13.27 29.15 -0.63
N LYS A 143 13.78 29.10 0.62
CA LYS A 143 14.61 27.99 1.11
C LYS A 143 13.85 26.66 1.06
N VAL A 144 12.56 26.65 1.40
CA VAL A 144 11.72 25.45 1.35
C VAL A 144 11.49 25.03 -0.09
N LEU A 145 11.15 25.98 -0.97
CA LEU A 145 10.98 25.73 -2.41
C LEU A 145 12.26 25.16 -3.05
N PHE A 146 13.40 25.77 -2.74
CA PHE A 146 14.72 25.29 -3.17
C PHE A 146 14.97 23.85 -2.70
N SER A 147 14.72 23.57 -1.42
CA SER A 147 14.94 22.24 -0.84
C SER A 147 14.10 21.17 -1.52
N ILE A 148 12.80 21.42 -1.74
CA ILE A 148 11.95 20.47 -2.44
C ILE A 148 12.36 20.31 -3.90
N ARG A 149 12.69 21.39 -4.62
CA ARG A 149 13.17 21.29 -6.01
C ARG A 149 14.42 20.42 -6.11
N HIS A 150 15.37 20.62 -5.19
CA HIS A 150 16.58 19.81 -5.11
C HIS A 150 16.26 18.33 -4.86
N ALA A 151 15.31 18.06 -3.95
CA ALA A 151 14.95 16.71 -3.56
C ALA A 151 14.14 15.95 -4.62
N THR A 152 13.34 16.63 -5.44
CA THR A 152 12.33 15.99 -6.30
C THR A 152 12.54 16.17 -7.81
N LEU A 153 13.22 17.23 -8.27
CA LEU A 153 13.28 17.53 -9.71
C LEU A 153 14.54 17.05 -10.41
N TYR A 154 15.55 16.63 -9.64
CA TYR A 154 16.85 16.21 -10.16
C TYR A 154 17.11 14.76 -9.79
N SER A 155 17.78 14.03 -10.70
CA SER A 155 18.26 12.70 -10.35
C SER A 155 19.35 12.81 -9.28
N TYR A 156 19.35 11.88 -8.33
CA TYR A 156 20.32 11.86 -7.22
C TYR A 156 21.78 11.84 -7.70
N ASN A 157 22.03 11.35 -8.92
CA ASN A 157 23.36 11.25 -9.52
C ASN A 157 23.77 12.48 -10.36
N ARG A 158 22.86 13.44 -10.56
CA ARG A 158 23.05 14.62 -11.42
C ARG A 158 22.40 15.85 -10.77
N GLN A 159 22.78 16.13 -9.53
CA GLN A 159 22.35 17.35 -8.84
C GLN A 159 23.23 18.52 -9.29
N PRO A 160 22.63 19.68 -9.65
CA PRO A 160 23.41 20.88 -9.92
C PRO A 160 24.01 21.43 -8.62
N ALA A 161 24.97 22.35 -8.73
CA ALA A 161 25.53 23.00 -7.55
C ALA A 161 24.42 23.77 -6.80
N LEU A 162 24.47 23.73 -5.46
CA LEU A 162 23.45 24.37 -4.61
C LEU A 162 23.36 25.88 -4.86
N GLU A 163 24.50 26.53 -5.11
CA GLU A 163 24.58 27.95 -5.51
C GLU A 163 23.79 28.22 -6.79
N ASP A 164 24.10 27.48 -7.86
CA ASP A 164 23.46 27.64 -9.17
C ASP A 164 21.95 27.43 -9.08
N MET A 165 21.52 26.39 -8.37
CA MET A 165 20.10 26.09 -8.20
C MET A 165 19.37 27.16 -7.38
N TRP A 166 20.04 27.78 -6.39
CA TRP A 166 19.44 28.88 -5.64
C TRP A 166 19.24 30.12 -6.54
N ILE A 167 20.27 30.50 -7.29
CA ILE A 167 20.24 31.62 -8.24
C ILE A 167 19.18 31.38 -9.32
N GLU A 168 19.11 30.16 -9.87
CA GLU A 168 18.09 29.74 -10.82
C GLU A 168 16.70 29.84 -10.22
N THR A 169 16.50 29.36 -8.99
CA THR A 169 15.20 29.42 -8.30
C THR A 169 14.75 30.88 -8.12
N SER A 170 15.64 31.77 -7.67
CA SER A 170 15.32 33.20 -7.55
C SER A 170 14.95 33.82 -8.90
N SER A 171 15.76 33.58 -9.92
CA SER A 171 15.54 34.10 -11.27
C SER A 171 14.24 33.59 -11.87
N HIS A 172 13.90 32.32 -11.64
CA HIS A 172 12.66 31.70 -12.05
C HIS A 172 11.43 32.33 -11.39
N LEU A 173 11.52 32.64 -10.08
CA LEU A 173 10.45 33.32 -9.35
C LEU A 173 10.20 34.75 -9.86
N VAL A 174 11.27 35.49 -10.21
CA VAL A 174 11.17 36.81 -10.83
C VAL A 174 10.50 36.73 -12.20
N ALA A 175 10.94 35.78 -13.04
CA ALA A 175 10.44 35.61 -14.40
C ALA A 175 9.00 35.06 -14.46
N ASN A 176 8.60 34.29 -13.45
CA ASN A 176 7.30 33.65 -13.37
C ASN A 176 6.59 33.99 -12.04
N PRO A 177 6.01 35.19 -11.90
CA PRO A 177 5.15 35.50 -10.76
C PRO A 177 4.00 34.47 -10.65
N PHE A 178 3.58 34.11 -9.44
CA PHE A 178 2.56 33.07 -9.22
C PHE A 178 1.30 33.26 -10.09
N VAL A 179 0.78 34.50 -10.15
CA VAL A 179 -0.42 34.84 -10.94
C VAL A 179 -0.24 34.60 -12.45
N SER A 180 0.99 34.68 -12.96
CA SER A 180 1.28 34.42 -14.38
C SER A 180 1.23 32.93 -14.74
N LEU A 181 1.28 32.03 -13.76
CA LEU A 181 1.21 30.59 -13.97
C LEU A 181 -0.23 30.10 -14.18
N LEU A 182 -1.22 30.76 -13.56
CA LEU A 182 -2.61 30.31 -13.52
C LEU A 182 -3.22 30.12 -14.92
N PRO A 183 -3.10 31.07 -15.87
CA PRO A 183 -3.67 30.86 -17.21
C PRO A 183 -3.04 29.69 -17.95
N GLY A 184 -1.76 29.37 -17.70
CA GLY A 184 -1.12 28.21 -18.31
C GLY A 184 -1.68 26.91 -17.75
N PHE A 185 -1.85 26.84 -16.45
CA PHE A 185 -2.46 25.70 -15.77
C PHE A 185 -3.91 25.46 -16.22
N ASP A 186 -4.72 26.52 -16.34
CA ASP A 186 -6.10 26.44 -16.85
C ASP A 186 -6.17 25.92 -18.30
N ASN A 187 -5.08 26.06 -19.06
CA ASN A 187 -4.95 25.53 -20.42
C ASN A 187 -4.27 24.14 -20.45
N GLY A 188 -4.13 23.46 -19.31
CA GLY A 188 -3.54 22.12 -19.22
C GLY A 188 -2.01 22.09 -19.28
N ASP A 189 -1.30 23.21 -19.10
CA ASP A 189 0.18 23.21 -19.07
C ASP A 189 0.70 22.59 -17.76
N GLY A 190 1.10 21.31 -17.84
CA GLY A 190 1.58 20.57 -16.69
C GLY A 190 2.91 21.08 -16.10
N GLU A 191 3.76 21.80 -16.84
CA GLU A 191 4.96 22.42 -16.25
C GLU A 191 4.58 23.59 -15.33
N LYS A 192 3.54 24.34 -15.71
CA LYS A 192 2.96 25.38 -14.85
C LYS A 192 2.27 24.75 -13.64
N GLY A 193 1.54 23.65 -13.84
CA GLY A 193 0.99 22.84 -12.75
C GLY A 193 2.07 22.40 -11.75
N LEU A 194 3.19 21.87 -12.23
CA LEU A 194 4.30 21.43 -11.39
C LEU A 194 4.86 22.56 -10.51
N ASP A 195 5.09 23.75 -11.09
CA ASP A 195 5.56 24.94 -10.35
C ASP A 195 4.52 25.44 -9.34
N ILE A 196 3.24 25.49 -9.71
CA ILE A 196 2.15 25.88 -8.80
C ILE A 196 2.10 24.91 -7.59
N GLY A 197 2.16 23.59 -7.83
CA GLY A 197 2.18 22.59 -6.76
C GLY A 197 3.36 22.76 -5.81
N LEU A 198 4.58 23.02 -6.35
CA LEU A 198 5.77 23.29 -5.54
C LEU A 198 5.63 24.56 -4.68
N ARG A 199 4.98 25.61 -5.19
CA ARG A 199 4.72 26.85 -4.47
C ARG A 199 3.68 26.68 -3.37
N TYR A 200 2.60 25.94 -3.63
CA TYR A 200 1.65 25.57 -2.58
C TYR A 200 2.29 24.71 -1.52
N PHE A 201 3.11 23.74 -1.88
CA PHE A 201 3.81 22.90 -0.91
C PHE A 201 4.72 23.73 0.00
N SER A 202 5.55 24.59 -0.61
CA SER A 202 6.57 25.37 0.10
C SER A 202 6.02 26.61 0.81
N GLY A 203 4.87 27.14 0.39
CA GLY A 203 4.41 28.46 0.81
C GLY A 203 5.15 29.62 0.13
N CYS A 204 5.99 29.36 -0.88
CA CYS A 204 6.76 30.41 -1.55
C CYS A 204 5.90 31.14 -2.59
N THR A 205 5.80 32.47 -2.48
CA THR A 205 4.97 33.35 -3.33
C THR A 205 3.45 33.11 -3.26
N VAL A 206 3.00 32.32 -2.28
CA VAL A 206 1.57 32.12 -1.96
C VAL A 206 1.30 32.56 -0.52
N ARG A 207 0.02 32.72 -0.16
CA ARG A 207 -0.37 33.25 1.16
C ARG A 207 0.03 32.33 2.31
N SER A 208 -0.08 31.02 2.12
CA SER A 208 0.26 30.00 3.11
C SER A 208 0.63 28.69 2.41
N PRO A 209 1.51 27.88 3.02
CA PRO A 209 1.75 26.53 2.54
C PRO A 209 0.47 25.69 2.67
N ASN A 210 0.15 24.93 1.63
CA ASN A 210 -1.01 24.04 1.57
C ASN A 210 -0.63 22.77 0.80
N ILE A 211 -0.33 21.70 1.54
CA ILE A 211 0.07 20.41 0.97
C ILE A 211 -1.09 19.69 0.28
N ASP A 212 -2.33 19.85 0.76
CA ASP A 212 -3.53 19.25 0.16
C ASP A 212 -3.74 19.77 -1.27
N ARG A 213 -3.60 21.09 -1.45
CA ARG A 213 -3.65 21.71 -2.78
C ARG A 213 -2.45 21.38 -3.65
N ALA A 214 -1.26 21.19 -3.07
CA ALA A 214 -0.10 20.73 -3.83
C ALA A 214 -0.30 19.31 -4.38
N LEU A 215 -0.83 18.39 -3.57
CA LEU A 215 -1.18 17.03 -3.99
C LEU A 215 -2.19 17.06 -5.14
N TYR A 216 -3.31 17.77 -4.95
CA TYR A 216 -4.36 17.93 -5.96
C TYR A 216 -3.79 18.38 -7.32
N ILE A 217 -2.88 19.35 -7.33
CA ILE A 217 -2.30 19.87 -8.57
C ILE A 217 -1.33 18.90 -9.22
N TRP A 218 -0.54 18.15 -8.45
CA TRP A 218 0.35 17.14 -9.03
C TRP A 218 -0.43 15.92 -9.52
N GLU A 219 -1.53 15.55 -8.87
CA GLU A 219 -2.44 14.50 -9.33
C GLU A 219 -3.10 14.88 -10.66
N SER A 220 -3.38 16.17 -10.88
CA SER A 220 -3.81 16.68 -12.19
C SER A 220 -2.80 16.43 -13.32
N ILE A 221 -1.52 16.17 -13.01
CA ILE A 221 -0.49 15.82 -13.99
C ILE A 221 -0.42 14.30 -14.19
N THR A 222 -0.65 13.51 -13.14
CA THR A 222 -0.39 12.06 -13.13
C THR A 222 -1.62 11.18 -13.31
N ASP A 223 -2.81 11.69 -13.02
CA ASP A 223 -4.08 10.97 -13.13
C ASP A 223 -4.86 11.46 -14.36
N GLU A 224 -5.07 10.57 -15.32
CA GLU A 224 -5.80 10.81 -16.57
C GLU A 224 -7.30 11.08 -16.32
N ASP A 225 -7.84 10.59 -15.22
CA ASP A 225 -9.24 10.77 -14.84
C ASP A 225 -9.48 12.05 -14.02
N HIS A 226 -8.43 12.82 -13.73
CA HIS A 226 -8.52 14.05 -12.95
C HIS A 226 -9.27 15.14 -13.73
N GLU A 227 -10.11 15.93 -13.04
CA GLU A 227 -10.99 16.92 -13.69
C GLU A 227 -10.22 18.01 -14.47
N TRP A 228 -9.00 18.31 -14.02
CA TRP A 228 -8.05 19.23 -14.67
C TRP A 228 -6.80 18.52 -15.15
N HIS A 229 -6.97 17.35 -15.79
CA HIS A 229 -5.84 16.61 -16.35
C HIS A 229 -5.00 17.47 -17.31
N ALA A 230 -3.69 17.49 -17.11
CA ALA A 230 -2.76 18.24 -17.94
C ALA A 230 -2.67 17.66 -19.36
N GLU A 231 -2.56 18.51 -20.37
CA GLU A 231 -2.42 18.09 -21.75
C GLU A 231 -0.94 17.96 -22.15
N GLY A 232 -0.63 16.99 -23.02
CA GLY A 232 0.72 16.84 -23.58
C GLY A 232 1.79 16.47 -22.56
N VAL A 233 1.43 15.72 -21.51
CA VAL A 233 2.33 15.34 -20.43
C VAL A 233 3.47 14.46 -20.97
N THR A 234 4.71 14.87 -20.72
CA THR A 234 5.90 14.10 -21.10
C THR A 234 6.32 13.13 -19.99
N ASP A 235 7.02 12.04 -20.33
CA ASP A 235 7.58 11.11 -19.33
C ASP A 235 8.43 11.82 -18.28
N SER A 236 9.23 12.81 -18.70
CA SER A 236 10.06 13.60 -17.77
C SER A 236 9.23 14.45 -16.81
N LEU A 237 8.08 14.96 -17.25
CA LEU A 237 7.16 15.70 -16.40
C LEU A 237 6.41 14.76 -15.45
N LEU A 238 5.93 13.62 -15.94
CA LEU A 238 5.35 12.56 -15.09
C LEU A 238 6.32 12.12 -14.00
N ALA A 239 7.57 11.84 -14.36
CA ALA A 239 8.59 11.41 -13.41
C ALA A 239 8.78 12.44 -12.27
N ARG A 240 8.85 13.74 -12.62
CA ARG A 240 8.97 14.83 -11.63
C ARG A 240 7.72 14.98 -10.77
N ALA A 241 6.53 14.89 -11.35
CA ALA A 241 5.26 14.96 -10.61
C ALA A 241 5.13 13.80 -9.62
N TYR A 242 5.41 12.56 -10.05
CA TYR A 242 5.46 11.40 -9.16
C TYR A 242 6.51 11.55 -8.06
N SER A 243 7.69 12.10 -8.36
CA SER A 243 8.68 12.37 -7.33
C SER A 243 8.21 13.41 -6.30
N CYS A 244 7.43 14.41 -6.70
CA CYS A 244 6.83 15.38 -5.79
C CYS A 244 5.76 14.75 -4.90
N LEU A 245 4.88 13.93 -5.50
CA LEU A 245 3.87 13.16 -4.75
C LEU A 245 4.53 12.23 -3.73
N ALA A 246 5.57 11.48 -4.13
CA ALA A 246 6.33 10.63 -3.24
C ALA A 246 6.86 11.41 -2.02
N TYR A 247 7.49 12.57 -2.27
CA TYR A 247 8.01 13.43 -1.21
C TYR A 247 6.91 13.94 -0.28
N ALA A 248 5.79 14.41 -0.84
CA ALA A 248 4.69 14.95 -0.05
C ALA A 248 4.01 13.90 0.84
N TYR A 249 3.76 12.71 0.31
CA TYR A 249 3.22 11.61 1.10
C TYR A 249 4.17 11.13 2.20
N PHE A 250 5.50 11.19 1.97
CA PHE A 250 6.49 10.91 3.01
C PHE A 250 6.44 11.96 4.14
N GLU A 251 6.29 13.24 3.79
CA GLU A 251 6.11 14.32 4.78
C GLU A 251 4.79 14.18 5.55
N LEU A 252 3.71 13.75 4.89
CA LEU A 252 2.45 13.42 5.56
C LEU A 252 2.61 12.22 6.51
N HIS A 253 3.35 11.18 6.12
CA HIS A 253 3.69 10.05 7.00
C HIS A 253 4.38 10.54 8.28
N GLU A 254 5.41 11.39 8.13
CA GLU A 254 6.13 11.96 9.28
C GLU A 254 5.23 12.80 10.18
N ARG A 255 4.27 13.54 9.60
CA ARG A 255 3.28 14.33 10.35
C ARG A 255 2.28 13.43 11.09
N ALA A 256 1.72 12.41 10.43
CA ALA A 256 0.81 11.44 11.05
C ALA A 256 1.47 10.72 12.23
N ARG A 257 2.71 10.27 12.06
CA ARG A 257 3.48 9.62 13.14
C ARG A 257 3.70 10.54 14.34
N LYS A 258 3.87 11.85 14.11
CA LYS A 258 4.07 12.87 15.16
C LYS A 258 2.76 13.48 15.69
N GLY A 259 1.60 13.09 15.17
CA GLY A 259 0.30 13.69 15.52
C GLY A 259 0.17 15.16 15.12
N LYS A 260 0.88 15.59 14.07
CA LYS A 260 0.78 16.95 13.53
C LYS A 260 -0.33 16.99 12.48
N ALA A 261 -1.34 17.83 12.72
CA ALA A 261 -2.41 17.99 11.76
C ALA A 261 -1.95 18.70 10.49
N VAL A 262 -2.68 18.45 9.42
CA VAL A 262 -2.61 19.19 8.17
C VAL A 262 -3.97 19.81 7.90
N GLU A 263 -3.98 21.11 7.65
CA GLU A 263 -5.20 21.83 7.28
C GLU A 263 -5.69 21.31 5.93
N ARG A 264 -6.98 20.95 5.88
CA ARG A 264 -7.66 20.54 4.65
C ARG A 264 -8.12 21.77 3.89
N ASP A 265 -8.04 21.73 2.58
CA ASP A 265 -8.65 22.76 1.75
C ASP A 265 -10.11 22.42 1.47
N ASP A 266 -11.04 23.08 2.16
CA ASP A 266 -12.48 22.84 2.00
C ASP A 266 -13.01 23.20 0.60
N THR A 267 -12.20 23.86 -0.24
CA THR A 267 -12.56 24.15 -1.64
C THR A 267 -12.27 22.99 -2.59
N LEU A 268 -11.54 21.98 -2.14
CA LEU A 268 -11.17 20.80 -2.93
C LEU A 268 -12.03 19.58 -2.56
N PRO A 269 -12.22 18.62 -3.48
CA PRO A 269 -12.93 17.39 -3.14
C PRO A 269 -12.14 16.57 -2.11
N SER A 270 -12.87 15.95 -1.17
CA SER A 270 -12.26 15.24 -0.03
C SER A 270 -11.90 13.80 -0.38
N TYR A 271 -10.72 13.60 -0.97
CA TYR A 271 -10.19 12.26 -1.26
C TYR A 271 -8.82 11.97 -0.63
N HIS A 272 -8.02 12.98 -0.30
CA HIS A 272 -6.74 12.74 0.36
C HIS A 272 -6.89 12.33 1.83
N LEU A 273 -6.08 11.35 2.23
CA LEU A 273 -5.84 11.00 3.63
C LEU A 273 -4.90 12.05 4.23
N LEU A 274 -5.39 12.85 5.18
CA LEU A 274 -4.62 13.92 5.81
C LEU A 274 -4.44 13.64 7.31
N PRO A 275 -3.23 13.83 7.87
CA PRO A 275 -2.97 13.74 9.30
C PRO A 275 -3.87 14.65 10.14
N THR A 276 -4.30 14.15 11.30
CA THR A 276 -5.08 14.92 12.30
C THR A 276 -4.20 15.31 13.49
N HIS A 277 -4.76 16.00 14.49
CA HIS A 277 -4.05 16.39 15.73
C HIS A 277 -3.75 15.21 16.68
N ARG A 278 -3.83 13.97 16.19
CA ARG A 278 -3.56 12.76 16.98
C ARG A 278 -2.60 11.86 16.20
N PRO A 279 -1.58 11.30 16.86
CA PRO A 279 -0.74 10.28 16.25
C PRO A 279 -1.60 9.10 15.77
N ASP A 280 -1.40 8.69 14.53
CA ASP A 280 -2.11 7.57 13.91
C ASP A 280 -1.13 6.73 13.10
N GLU A 281 -0.73 5.58 13.65
CA GLU A 281 0.24 4.67 13.04
C GLU A 281 -0.32 4.02 11.76
N ASN A 282 -1.62 3.74 11.70
CA ASN A 282 -2.24 3.11 10.54
C ASN A 282 -2.23 4.08 9.36
N LEU A 283 -2.68 5.32 9.61
CA LEU A 283 -2.61 6.39 8.62
C LEU A 283 -1.16 6.65 8.19
N ALA A 284 -0.22 6.69 9.13
CA ALA A 284 1.20 6.86 8.79
C ALA A 284 1.68 5.74 7.84
N ASN A 285 1.34 4.48 8.12
CA ASN A 285 1.70 3.35 7.27
C ASN A 285 1.06 3.43 5.87
N ASP A 286 -0.21 3.84 5.77
CA ASP A 286 -0.89 4.04 4.48
C ASP A 286 -0.22 5.15 3.66
N LEU A 287 0.17 6.26 4.31
CA LEU A 287 0.87 7.37 3.66
C LEU A 287 2.28 6.98 3.18
N LEU A 288 3.01 6.18 3.97
CA LEU A 288 4.31 5.64 3.55
C LEU A 288 4.17 4.68 2.36
N TYR A 289 3.12 3.87 2.35
CA TYR A 289 2.82 3.00 1.22
C TYR A 289 2.56 3.81 -0.06
N LEU A 290 1.70 4.84 0.00
CA LEU A 290 1.43 5.73 -1.13
C LEU A 290 2.71 6.42 -1.62
N SER A 291 3.52 6.91 -0.69
CA SER A 291 4.82 7.50 -0.98
C SER A 291 5.73 6.56 -1.78
N ALA A 292 5.83 5.28 -1.39
CA ALA A 292 6.61 4.27 -2.10
C ALA A 292 6.02 3.90 -3.48
N VAL A 293 4.69 3.86 -3.62
CA VAL A 293 4.04 3.64 -4.92
C VAL A 293 4.42 4.75 -5.90
N TYR A 294 4.35 6.01 -5.48
CA TYR A 294 4.74 7.15 -6.32
C TYR A 294 6.24 7.20 -6.57
N ALA A 295 7.07 6.81 -5.61
CA ALA A 295 8.52 6.71 -5.81
C ALA A 295 8.87 5.68 -6.89
N ASN A 296 8.24 4.51 -6.87
CA ASN A 296 8.40 3.49 -7.90
C ASN A 296 7.92 3.98 -9.28
N ALA A 297 6.79 4.71 -9.33
CA ALA A 297 6.31 5.32 -10.57
C ALA A 297 7.32 6.34 -11.14
N SER A 298 7.86 7.24 -10.30
CA SER A 298 8.92 8.17 -10.70
C SER A 298 10.13 7.46 -11.31
N ALA A 299 10.59 6.39 -10.65
CA ALA A 299 11.72 5.59 -11.13
C ALA A 299 11.41 4.90 -12.47
N ALA A 300 10.17 4.42 -12.66
CA ALA A 300 9.73 3.80 -13.92
C ALA A 300 9.76 4.80 -15.10
N TYR A 301 9.48 6.08 -14.86
CA TYR A 301 9.61 7.16 -15.84
C TYR A 301 11.03 7.75 -15.93
N GLY A 302 12.02 7.11 -15.29
CA GLY A 302 13.44 7.44 -15.46
C GLY A 302 14.00 8.49 -14.50
N LEU A 303 13.26 8.86 -13.45
CA LEU A 303 13.75 9.77 -12.41
C LEU A 303 13.87 9.07 -11.05
N THR A 304 15.11 8.89 -10.61
CA THR A 304 15.45 8.53 -9.23
C THR A 304 15.99 9.77 -8.54
N SER A 305 15.13 10.51 -7.85
CA SER A 305 15.51 11.70 -7.08
C SER A 305 15.93 11.32 -5.65
N SER A 306 16.40 12.29 -4.86
CA SER A 306 16.65 12.03 -3.43
C SER A 306 15.37 11.62 -2.71
N ALA A 307 14.23 12.23 -3.03
CA ALA A 307 12.93 11.86 -2.47
C ALA A 307 12.60 10.38 -2.72
N VAL A 308 12.80 9.90 -3.95
CA VAL A 308 12.57 8.50 -4.35
C VAL A 308 13.48 7.53 -3.57
N LEU A 309 14.70 7.94 -3.25
CA LEU A 309 15.63 7.11 -2.47
C LEU A 309 15.29 7.08 -0.98
N TYR A 310 14.79 8.19 -0.41
CA TYR A 310 14.41 8.24 1.00
C TYR A 310 13.23 7.33 1.33
N THR A 311 12.28 7.22 0.39
CA THR A 311 11.15 6.31 0.50
C THR A 311 11.55 4.85 0.37
N ASP A 312 12.72 4.57 -0.22
CA ASP A 312 13.27 3.22 -0.43
C ASP A 312 14.12 2.73 0.75
N SER A 313 13.97 3.30 1.97
CA SER A 313 14.55 2.67 3.16
C SER A 313 13.88 1.31 3.36
N PRO A 314 14.57 0.19 3.02
CA PRO A 314 13.89 -1.08 2.85
C PRO A 314 13.41 -1.63 4.20
N MET A 315 14.07 -1.26 5.29
CA MET A 315 13.71 -1.75 6.63
C MET A 315 12.33 -1.28 7.08
N ASP A 316 11.92 -0.06 6.74
CA ASP A 316 10.62 0.46 7.19
C ASP A 316 9.49 -0.01 6.27
N LEU A 317 9.73 -0.13 4.96
CA LEU A 317 8.75 -0.70 4.03
C LEU A 317 8.41 -2.16 4.31
N TRP A 318 9.41 -3.02 4.57
CA TRP A 318 9.15 -4.42 4.92
C TRP A 318 8.34 -4.54 6.20
N ARG A 319 8.57 -3.67 7.19
CA ARG A 319 7.78 -3.64 8.44
C ARG A 319 6.33 -3.27 8.17
N VAL A 320 6.09 -2.26 7.33
CA VAL A 320 4.72 -1.86 6.94
C VAL A 320 4.02 -2.95 6.14
N GLU A 321 4.71 -3.58 5.19
CA GLU A 321 4.15 -4.69 4.42
C GLU A 321 3.86 -5.92 5.31
N GLU A 322 4.77 -6.29 6.20
CA GLU A 322 4.57 -7.36 7.17
C GLU A 322 3.39 -7.07 8.12
N ALA A 323 3.29 -5.82 8.62
CA ALA A 323 2.18 -5.40 9.48
C ALA A 323 0.84 -5.48 8.73
N ARG A 324 0.76 -4.92 7.52
CA ARG A 324 -0.46 -4.96 6.69
C ARG A 324 -0.83 -6.38 6.29
N THR A 325 0.15 -7.21 5.95
CA THR A 325 -0.05 -8.63 5.63
C THR A 325 -0.57 -9.38 6.86
N LYS A 326 -0.02 -9.13 8.04
CA LYS A 326 -0.47 -9.72 9.30
C LYS A 326 -1.90 -9.30 9.65
N GLU A 327 -2.23 -8.03 9.54
CA GLU A 327 -3.58 -7.51 9.75
C GLU A 327 -4.58 -8.18 8.81
N TRP A 328 -4.26 -8.24 7.51
CA TRP A 328 -5.09 -8.92 6.52
C TRP A 328 -5.27 -10.42 6.85
N GLN A 329 -4.20 -11.13 7.23
CA GLN A 329 -4.29 -12.53 7.67
C GLN A 329 -5.14 -12.70 8.91
N GLU A 330 -5.06 -11.80 9.89
CA GLU A 330 -5.89 -11.82 11.08
C GLU A 330 -7.37 -11.56 10.75
N GLU A 331 -7.66 -10.62 9.86
CA GLU A 331 -9.01 -10.40 9.36
C GLU A 331 -9.56 -11.63 8.65
N GLN A 332 -8.78 -12.26 7.77
CA GLN A 332 -9.17 -13.50 7.11
C GLN A 332 -9.41 -14.60 8.15
N ARG A 333 -8.54 -14.77 9.15
CA ARG A 333 -8.73 -15.74 10.23
C ARG A 333 -10.01 -15.47 11.02
N LYS A 334 -10.33 -14.20 11.33
CA LYS A 334 -11.58 -13.81 11.98
C LYS A 334 -12.79 -14.14 11.10
N LYS A 335 -12.73 -13.88 9.79
CA LYS A 335 -13.78 -14.23 8.81
C LYS A 335 -13.97 -15.75 8.73
N HIS A 336 -12.90 -16.53 8.59
CA HIS A 336 -12.95 -17.99 8.56
C HIS A 336 -13.48 -18.58 9.88
N ALA A 337 -13.08 -18.05 11.03
CA ALA A 337 -13.61 -18.49 12.32
C ALA A 337 -15.11 -18.21 12.47
N LYS A 338 -15.60 -17.06 11.97
CA LYS A 338 -17.04 -16.75 11.91
C LYS A 338 -17.79 -17.70 10.99
N ALA A 339 -17.23 -18.01 9.82
CA ALA A 339 -17.81 -18.96 8.87
C ALA A 339 -17.84 -20.39 9.43
N ALA A 340 -16.77 -20.84 10.08
CA ALA A 340 -16.69 -22.16 10.71
C ALA A 340 -17.72 -22.37 11.82
N LYS A 341 -18.04 -21.32 12.60
CA LYS A 341 -19.09 -21.37 13.64
C LYS A 341 -20.51 -21.51 13.08
N ALA A 342 -20.76 -21.08 11.84
CA ALA A 342 -22.08 -21.10 11.23
C ALA A 342 -21.97 -21.19 9.70
N PRO A 343 -21.53 -22.33 9.13
CA PRO A 343 -21.24 -22.45 7.71
C PRO A 343 -22.44 -22.11 6.83
N ASN A 344 -23.64 -22.50 7.27
CA ASN A 344 -24.91 -22.26 6.57
C ASN A 344 -25.34 -20.79 6.52
N ALA A 345 -24.69 -19.90 7.29
CA ALA A 345 -25.04 -18.48 7.37
C ALA A 345 -24.24 -17.59 6.41
N TYR A 346 -23.11 -18.09 5.89
CA TYR A 346 -22.20 -17.33 5.03
C TYR A 346 -22.07 -17.91 3.63
N VAL A 347 -22.62 -19.10 3.37
CA VAL A 347 -22.61 -19.75 2.04
C VAL A 347 -24.04 -19.93 1.57
N CYS A 348 -24.28 -19.65 0.28
CA CYS A 348 -25.56 -19.93 -0.35
C CYS A 348 -25.84 -21.44 -0.30
N ALA A 349 -26.93 -21.82 0.35
CA ALA A 349 -27.31 -23.22 0.58
C ALA A 349 -27.63 -23.97 -0.72
N THR A 350 -28.03 -23.26 -1.78
CA THR A 350 -28.36 -23.89 -3.05
C THR A 350 -27.14 -24.61 -3.64
N PRO A 351 -27.25 -25.92 -3.92
CA PRO A 351 -26.15 -26.70 -4.49
C PRO A 351 -25.58 -26.07 -5.76
N GLY A 352 -24.24 -26.09 -5.87
CA GLY A 352 -23.48 -25.55 -7.00
C GLY A 352 -23.42 -24.02 -7.10
N CYS A 353 -24.10 -23.26 -6.23
CA CYS A 353 -24.11 -21.79 -6.31
C CYS A 353 -22.75 -21.18 -5.91
N GLY A 354 -22.21 -21.60 -4.76
CA GLY A 354 -20.89 -21.16 -4.28
C GLY A 354 -20.75 -19.69 -3.90
N VAL A 355 -21.82 -18.88 -3.99
CA VAL A 355 -21.81 -17.49 -3.53
C VAL A 355 -21.75 -17.45 -2.01
N GLN A 356 -20.81 -16.67 -1.49
CA GLN A 356 -20.59 -16.43 -0.08
C GLN A 356 -20.90 -14.96 0.26
N GLY A 357 -21.28 -14.70 1.51
CA GLY A 357 -21.45 -13.35 2.04
C GLY A 357 -20.41 -13.06 3.12
N ASN A 358 -19.84 -11.86 3.16
CA ASN A 358 -18.92 -11.48 4.25
C ASN A 358 -19.68 -11.21 5.57
N GLN A 359 -21.01 -11.05 5.50
CA GLN A 359 -21.89 -10.83 6.64
C GLN A 359 -23.16 -11.68 6.51
N LYS A 360 -23.75 -12.10 7.63
CA LYS A 360 -25.00 -12.89 7.65
C LYS A 360 -26.15 -12.21 6.89
N LYS A 361 -26.19 -10.88 6.89
CA LYS A 361 -27.21 -10.08 6.18
C LYS A 361 -27.02 -10.04 4.65
N ALA A 362 -25.86 -10.48 4.14
CA ALA A 362 -25.58 -10.48 2.70
C ALA A 362 -26.39 -11.54 1.93
N LEU A 363 -26.93 -12.53 2.66
CA LEU A 363 -27.73 -13.61 2.14
C LEU A 363 -29.13 -13.60 2.79
N MET A 364 -30.15 -13.95 2.03
CA MET A 364 -31.53 -14.06 2.50
C MET A 364 -31.71 -15.37 3.27
N ARG A 365 -32.09 -15.28 4.54
CA ARG A 365 -32.45 -16.44 5.35
C ARG A 365 -33.79 -17.05 4.90
N CYS A 366 -33.94 -18.36 5.03
CA CYS A 366 -35.25 -19.00 4.87
C CYS A 366 -36.29 -18.39 5.84
N ALA A 367 -37.47 -18.05 5.31
CA ALA A 367 -38.58 -17.47 6.07
C ALA A 367 -39.39 -18.50 6.89
N GLY A 368 -39.09 -19.80 6.73
CA GLY A 368 -39.80 -20.86 7.43
C GLY A 368 -39.42 -21.03 8.90
N ARG A 369 -40.08 -21.99 9.56
CA ARG A 369 -39.97 -22.28 10.99
C ARG A 369 -38.80 -23.22 11.36
N CYS A 370 -37.86 -23.44 10.45
CA CYS A 370 -36.62 -24.15 10.80
C CYS A 370 -35.82 -23.36 11.86
N PRO A 371 -35.12 -24.05 12.77
CA PRO A 371 -34.29 -23.46 13.80
C PRO A 371 -33.04 -22.85 13.16
N THR A 372 -32.39 -21.96 13.90
CA THR A 372 -31.36 -21.06 13.38
C THR A 372 -30.13 -21.83 12.88
N GLU A 373 -29.82 -22.97 13.47
CA GLU A 373 -28.62 -23.79 13.21
C GLU A 373 -28.68 -24.46 11.83
N ARG A 374 -29.88 -24.90 11.41
CA ARG A 374 -30.11 -25.51 10.08
C ARG A 374 -30.83 -24.57 9.11
N LYS A 375 -31.01 -23.29 9.45
CA LYS A 375 -31.70 -22.33 8.58
C LYS A 375 -30.80 -21.97 7.39
N PRO A 376 -31.15 -22.37 6.16
CA PRO A 376 -30.33 -22.08 5.00
C PRO A 376 -30.42 -20.59 4.64
N HIS A 377 -29.34 -20.09 4.04
CA HIS A 377 -29.25 -18.74 3.50
C HIS A 377 -29.05 -18.80 1.99
N TYR A 378 -29.64 -17.86 1.27
CA TYR A 378 -29.67 -17.84 -0.20
C TYR A 378 -29.22 -16.49 -0.71
N CYS A 379 -28.40 -16.47 -1.75
CA CYS A 379 -27.99 -15.21 -2.36
C CYS A 379 -29.12 -14.53 -3.17
N SER A 380 -30.17 -15.28 -3.55
CA SER A 380 -31.23 -14.82 -4.45
C SER A 380 -32.52 -15.64 -4.28
N LYS A 381 -33.68 -15.12 -4.74
CA LYS A 381 -34.98 -15.81 -4.59
C LYS A 381 -35.05 -17.05 -5.50
N GLU A 382 -34.33 -17.02 -6.60
CA GLU A 382 -34.18 -18.10 -7.56
C GLU A 382 -33.46 -19.29 -6.90
N CYS A 383 -32.35 -19.00 -6.22
CA CYS A 383 -31.62 -19.97 -5.41
C CYS A 383 -32.50 -20.61 -4.32
N GLN A 384 -33.29 -19.79 -3.61
CA GLN A 384 -34.23 -20.28 -2.61
C GLN A 384 -35.28 -21.21 -3.23
N LYS A 385 -35.89 -20.83 -4.36
CA LYS A 385 -36.89 -21.66 -5.05
C LYS A 385 -36.31 -23.00 -5.53
N ARG A 386 -35.07 -23.00 -6.01
CA ARG A 386 -34.38 -24.22 -6.47
C ARG A 386 -34.15 -25.20 -5.33
N ASP A 387 -33.68 -24.71 -4.20
CA ASP A 387 -33.43 -25.50 -2.99
C ASP A 387 -34.71 -25.88 -2.22
N TRP A 388 -35.79 -25.10 -2.40
CA TRP A 388 -37.03 -25.24 -1.63
C TRP A 388 -37.64 -26.64 -1.69
N LYS A 389 -37.54 -27.35 -2.83
CA LYS A 389 -38.11 -28.70 -2.99
C LYS A 389 -37.53 -29.68 -1.97
N GLU A 390 -36.22 -29.60 -1.72
CA GLU A 390 -35.52 -30.45 -0.75
C GLU A 390 -35.64 -29.87 0.66
N HIS A 391 -35.41 -28.57 0.82
CA HIS A 391 -35.44 -27.92 2.13
C HIS A 391 -36.82 -27.97 2.80
N LYS A 392 -37.92 -27.92 2.04
CA LYS A 392 -39.29 -27.93 2.59
C LYS A 392 -39.56 -29.14 3.48
N LEU A 393 -38.92 -30.28 3.22
CA LEU A 393 -39.06 -31.49 4.04
C LEU A 393 -38.49 -31.31 5.45
N LEU A 394 -37.45 -30.48 5.58
CA LEU A 394 -36.72 -30.17 6.82
C LEU A 394 -37.10 -28.80 7.43
N CYS A 395 -37.96 -28.04 6.75
CA CYS A 395 -38.35 -26.69 7.14
C CYS A 395 -39.44 -26.69 8.24
N LYS A 396 -39.15 -27.36 9.36
CA LYS A 396 -40.05 -27.54 10.51
C LYS A 396 -39.37 -27.16 11.84
N PRO A 397 -40.13 -26.81 12.90
CA PRO A 397 -39.60 -26.65 14.25
C PRO A 397 -38.91 -27.93 14.76
N ASP A 398 -37.93 -27.82 15.67
CA ASP A 398 -37.20 -28.99 16.19
C ASP A 398 -38.08 -30.02 16.90
N ASP A 399 -39.15 -29.57 17.55
CA ASP A 399 -40.08 -30.47 18.24
C ASP A 399 -40.79 -31.44 17.28
N GLU A 400 -40.96 -31.04 16.01
CA GLU A 400 -41.60 -31.87 14.97
C GLU A 400 -40.62 -32.83 14.29
N LEU A 401 -39.31 -32.69 14.54
CA LEU A 401 -38.26 -33.54 13.96
C LEU A 401 -37.77 -34.64 14.91
N LYS A 402 -38.44 -34.82 16.04
CA LYS A 402 -38.14 -35.84 17.07
C LYS A 402 -38.50 -37.28 16.66
N GLY A 403 -39.03 -37.52 15.47
CA GLY A 403 -39.13 -38.87 14.91
C GLY A 403 -37.79 -39.24 14.28
N GLU A 404 -37.23 -40.40 14.66
CA GLU A 404 -35.97 -40.97 14.14
C GLU A 404 -35.70 -40.49 12.72
N ALA A 405 -34.69 -39.62 12.57
CA ALA A 405 -34.28 -39.16 11.25
C ALA A 405 -34.08 -40.43 10.40
N PRO A 406 -34.77 -40.60 9.26
CA PRO A 406 -34.63 -41.79 8.45
C PRO A 406 -33.14 -41.99 8.20
N SER A 407 -32.59 -43.12 8.66
CA SER A 407 -31.14 -43.36 8.77
C SER A 407 -30.42 -43.42 7.41
N GLY A 408 -31.08 -42.98 6.34
CA GLY A 408 -30.57 -42.89 4.98
C GLY A 408 -30.46 -41.46 4.45
N VAL A 409 -30.69 -40.40 5.24
CA VAL A 409 -30.22 -39.06 4.81
C VAL A 409 -28.70 -39.11 4.87
N PRO A 410 -27.99 -39.00 3.74
CA PRO A 410 -26.54 -38.97 3.75
C PRO A 410 -26.16 -37.82 4.67
N LYS A 411 -25.38 -38.11 5.74
CA LYS A 411 -24.53 -37.09 6.35
C LYS A 411 -23.95 -36.33 5.18
N ALA A 412 -24.07 -35.01 5.17
CA ALA A 412 -23.50 -34.14 4.15
C ALA A 412 -22.01 -34.45 4.06
N ALA A 413 -21.67 -35.48 3.29
CA ALA A 413 -20.37 -35.66 2.74
C ALA A 413 -20.15 -34.36 2.00
N VAL A 414 -18.93 -33.85 2.10
CA VAL A 414 -18.43 -32.93 1.11
C VAL A 414 -18.45 -33.72 -0.20
N VAL A 415 -19.62 -33.82 -0.82
CA VAL A 415 -19.83 -34.51 -2.09
C VAL A 415 -19.13 -33.61 -3.08
N ASP A 416 -18.17 -34.19 -3.81
CA ASP A 416 -17.56 -33.56 -4.98
C ASP A 416 -18.63 -32.81 -5.76
N ALA A 417 -18.36 -31.53 -6.01
CA ALA A 417 -19.33 -30.59 -6.54
C ALA A 417 -20.13 -31.24 -7.68
N PRO A 418 -21.48 -31.31 -7.60
CA PRO A 418 -22.28 -31.83 -8.67
C PRO A 418 -21.89 -31.13 -9.95
N LYS A 419 -21.54 -31.88 -11.01
CA LYS A 419 -21.34 -31.33 -12.35
C LYS A 419 -22.59 -30.51 -12.66
N LEU A 420 -22.43 -29.18 -12.67
CA LEU A 420 -23.48 -28.25 -13.07
C LEU A 420 -23.90 -28.70 -14.47
N ALA A 421 -25.09 -29.29 -14.58
CA ALA A 421 -25.75 -29.36 -15.87
C ALA A 421 -25.84 -27.90 -16.33
N ALA A 422 -25.13 -27.59 -17.42
CA ALA A 422 -25.24 -26.33 -18.10
C ALA A 422 -26.67 -26.26 -18.65
N ASP A 423 -27.60 -25.84 -17.81
CA ASP A 423 -28.97 -25.57 -18.24
C ASP A 423 -28.90 -24.50 -19.33
N GLU A 424 -29.62 -24.73 -20.43
CA GLU A 424 -29.49 -24.04 -21.73
C GLU A 424 -29.89 -22.55 -21.70
N THR A 425 -30.13 -21.97 -20.52
CA THR A 425 -30.55 -20.57 -20.34
C THR A 425 -29.43 -19.63 -19.87
N ASN A 426 -28.15 -20.01 -19.97
CA ASN A 426 -27.03 -19.15 -19.58
C ASN A 426 -26.65 -18.07 -20.62
N ASN A 427 -27.48 -17.84 -21.64
CA ASN A 427 -27.47 -16.57 -22.35
C ASN A 427 -28.08 -15.50 -21.43
N ILE A 428 -27.26 -14.98 -20.52
CA ILE A 428 -27.50 -13.67 -19.96
C ILE A 428 -27.30 -12.70 -21.12
N GLU A 429 -28.40 -12.33 -21.77
CA GLU A 429 -28.45 -11.16 -22.64
C GLU A 429 -27.95 -9.98 -21.77
N TRP A 430 -26.86 -9.35 -22.19
CA TRP A 430 -26.12 -8.37 -21.39
C TRP A 430 -26.90 -7.07 -21.09
N ASP A 431 -28.19 -7.04 -21.42
CA ASP A 431 -29.16 -6.04 -20.99
C ASP A 431 -29.57 -6.22 -19.51
N VAL A 432 -28.67 -6.75 -18.67
CA VAL A 432 -28.82 -6.62 -17.23
C VAL A 432 -28.49 -5.17 -16.90
N GLU A 433 -29.53 -4.34 -16.97
CA GLU A 433 -29.54 -3.00 -16.38
C GLU A 433 -28.85 -3.13 -15.02
N MET A 434 -27.67 -2.52 -14.89
CA MET A 434 -26.87 -2.53 -13.67
C MET A 434 -27.70 -1.82 -12.59
N THR A 435 -28.62 -2.56 -11.98
CA THR A 435 -29.53 -2.05 -10.97
C THR A 435 -28.66 -1.41 -9.90
N LYS A 436 -28.99 -0.15 -9.56
CA LYS A 436 -28.22 0.66 -8.61
C LYS A 436 -27.74 -0.18 -7.43
N PRO A 437 -26.47 -0.05 -7.00
CA PRO A 437 -25.88 -0.87 -5.95
C PRO A 437 -26.80 -0.91 -4.72
N SER A 438 -27.42 -2.05 -4.47
CA SER A 438 -28.43 -2.18 -3.43
C SER A 438 -27.75 -2.23 -2.05
N ASP A 439 -27.45 -1.09 -1.41
CA ASP A 439 -26.81 -1.00 -0.07
C ASP A 439 -25.73 -2.09 0.17
N GLY A 440 -24.95 -2.37 -0.89
CA GLY A 440 -24.48 -3.72 -1.26
C GLY A 440 -23.65 -4.40 -0.20
N ALA A 441 -24.28 -5.28 0.59
CA ALA A 441 -23.56 -6.20 1.44
C ALA A 441 -22.56 -7.00 0.59
N GLU A 442 -21.30 -6.98 0.99
CA GLU A 442 -20.19 -7.58 0.26
C GLU A 442 -20.37 -9.09 0.10
N ARG A 443 -20.24 -9.56 -1.15
CA ARG A 443 -20.40 -10.95 -1.55
C ARG A 443 -19.12 -11.44 -2.21
N ALA A 444 -18.89 -12.74 -2.13
CA ALA A 444 -17.73 -13.37 -2.72
C ALA A 444 -18.11 -14.65 -3.46
N ILE A 445 -17.27 -15.08 -4.40
CA ILE A 445 -17.26 -16.42 -4.96
C ILE A 445 -15.84 -16.98 -4.82
N VAL A 446 -15.76 -18.29 -4.61
CA VAL A 446 -14.51 -19.04 -4.72
C VAL A 446 -14.55 -19.84 -6.02
N ILE A 447 -13.53 -19.65 -6.85
CA ILE A 447 -13.35 -20.31 -8.14
C ILE A 447 -12.19 -21.28 -7.99
N ASP A 448 -12.51 -22.57 -7.99
CA ASP A 448 -11.51 -23.63 -7.90
C ASP A 448 -10.95 -23.89 -9.31
N ILE A 449 -9.71 -23.47 -9.55
CA ILE A 449 -8.99 -23.70 -10.81
C ILE A 449 -8.07 -24.91 -10.61
N PRO A 450 -8.23 -26.00 -11.39
CA PRO A 450 -7.39 -27.19 -11.22
C PRO A 450 -5.89 -26.86 -11.36
N GLY A 451 -5.12 -27.19 -10.33
CA GLY A 451 -3.66 -26.95 -10.31
C GLY A 451 -3.22 -25.58 -9.77
N GLU A 452 -4.16 -24.69 -9.47
CA GLU A 452 -3.91 -23.37 -8.89
C GLU A 452 -4.59 -23.22 -7.52
N GLU A 453 -4.17 -22.22 -6.75
CA GLU A 453 -4.88 -21.87 -5.52
C GLU A 453 -6.28 -21.31 -5.83
N PRO A 454 -7.31 -21.61 -5.02
CA PRO A 454 -8.66 -21.13 -5.26
C PRO A 454 -8.73 -19.60 -5.35
N LEU A 455 -9.22 -19.08 -6.46
CA LEU A 455 -9.36 -17.65 -6.69
C LEU A 455 -10.62 -17.13 -5.99
N ARG A 456 -10.46 -16.21 -5.05
CA ARG A 456 -11.58 -15.55 -4.36
C ARG A 456 -11.85 -14.19 -4.99
N LEU A 457 -13.04 -14.01 -5.52
CA LEU A 457 -13.49 -12.73 -6.08
C LEU A 457 -14.56 -12.12 -5.16
N GLU A 458 -14.28 -10.94 -4.60
CA GLU A 458 -15.18 -10.19 -3.72
C GLU A 458 -15.73 -8.96 -4.43
N SER A 459 -17.01 -8.63 -4.21
CA SER A 459 -17.60 -7.42 -4.75
C SER A 459 -18.79 -6.93 -3.93
N ARG A 460 -18.92 -5.60 -3.86
CA ARG A 460 -20.09 -4.88 -3.29
C ARG A 460 -21.11 -4.48 -4.35
N SER A 461 -20.66 -4.33 -5.59
CA SER A 461 -21.47 -3.83 -6.71
C SER A 461 -22.05 -4.96 -7.58
N LEU A 462 -21.40 -6.12 -7.62
CA LEU A 462 -21.86 -7.24 -8.46
C LEU A 462 -23.04 -7.98 -7.83
N THR A 463 -24.05 -8.25 -8.66
CA THR A 463 -25.18 -9.08 -8.27
C THR A 463 -24.77 -10.55 -8.15
N PRO A 464 -25.49 -11.37 -7.36
CA PRO A 464 -25.20 -12.79 -7.26
C PRO A 464 -25.31 -13.53 -8.60
N ALA A 465 -26.14 -13.03 -9.52
CA ALA A 465 -26.26 -13.59 -10.86
C ALA A 465 -24.97 -13.40 -11.66
N VAL A 466 -24.39 -12.20 -11.64
CA VAL A 466 -23.12 -11.90 -12.31
C VAL A 466 -21.99 -12.72 -11.70
N LEU A 467 -21.91 -12.80 -10.37
CA LEU A 467 -20.90 -13.62 -9.70
C LEU A 467 -21.00 -15.10 -10.10
N ARG A 468 -22.20 -15.68 -10.15
CA ARG A 468 -22.39 -17.07 -10.62
C ARG A 468 -21.96 -17.25 -12.07
N TRP A 469 -22.29 -16.29 -12.93
CA TRP A 469 -21.90 -16.31 -14.34
C TRP A 469 -20.38 -16.26 -14.49
N MET A 470 -19.70 -15.36 -13.77
CA MET A 470 -18.24 -15.27 -13.76
C MET A 470 -17.60 -16.59 -13.28
N LYS A 471 -18.12 -17.19 -12.21
CA LYS A 471 -17.67 -18.51 -11.74
C LYS A 471 -17.84 -19.57 -12.84
N GLY A 472 -19.00 -19.62 -13.48
CA GLY A 472 -19.28 -20.56 -14.57
C GLY A 472 -18.29 -20.40 -15.73
N LYS A 473 -18.03 -19.17 -16.16
CA LYS A 473 -17.09 -18.86 -17.25
C LYS A 473 -15.64 -19.19 -16.89
N ALA A 474 -15.24 -18.93 -15.65
CA ALA A 474 -13.89 -19.26 -15.19
C ALA A 474 -13.67 -20.78 -15.14
N VAL A 475 -14.63 -21.55 -14.61
CA VAL A 475 -14.57 -23.03 -14.61
C VAL A 475 -14.59 -23.58 -16.04
N GLU A 476 -15.45 -23.05 -16.91
CA GLU A 476 -15.53 -23.43 -18.33
C GLU A 476 -14.20 -23.21 -19.05
N LYS A 477 -13.52 -22.07 -18.79
CA LYS A 477 -12.21 -21.76 -19.37
C LYS A 477 -11.11 -22.65 -18.79
N ALA A 478 -11.14 -22.94 -17.49
CA ALA A 478 -10.13 -23.75 -16.81
C ALA A 478 -10.17 -25.23 -17.22
N MET A 479 -11.35 -25.75 -17.59
CA MET A 479 -11.48 -27.14 -18.02
C MET A 479 -10.98 -27.37 -19.47
N GLY A 480 -10.78 -26.29 -20.25
CA GLY A 480 -10.34 -26.38 -21.64
C GLY A 480 -11.42 -26.92 -22.60
N PRO A 481 -11.19 -26.82 -23.92
CA PRO A 481 -12.15 -27.30 -24.93
C PRO A 481 -12.29 -28.83 -24.94
N ASP A 482 -11.25 -29.56 -24.52
CA ASP A 482 -11.17 -31.03 -24.63
C ASP A 482 -11.92 -31.79 -23.51
N SER A 483 -12.53 -31.09 -22.55
CA SER A 483 -13.21 -31.70 -21.40
C SER A 483 -14.74 -31.80 -21.55
N ARG A 484 -15.32 -31.42 -22.69
CA ARG A 484 -16.77 -31.41 -22.92
C ARG A 484 -17.32 -32.71 -23.48
#